data_AF-A0A7J3CK00-F1
#
_entry.id   AF-A0A7J3CK00-F1
#
_cell.length_a   1.000
_cell.length_b   1.000
_cell.length_c   1.000
_cell.angle_alpha   90.00
_cell.angle_beta   90.00
_cell.angle_gamma   90.00
#
_symmetry.space_group_name_H-M   'P 1'
#
loop_
_entity.id
_entity.type
_entity.pdbx_description
1 polymer ?
#
loop_
_entity_poly.entity_id
_entity_poly.type
_entity_poly.pdbx_seq_one_letter_code
_entity_poly.pdbx_strand_id
1 'polypeptide(L)'
;NKIQLKRLKKLNDFCKNRKIGFLFELLVPPSGKQKNYDRKIRPKLTVKAIKEIRKFGIEPDIWKLEAMPNRKDWQKIIEAIKYKNKKAARIIVLGRAGTKKQVKNWLKIAYSFREIIGFAVGRTIFLQPLKNYRNRKITKKQATDRIAKEFSKFIEYWKSLRVKH
;
A
#
# COMPACT_ATOMS: atom_id res chain seq x y z
N ASN A 1 12.09 14.13 -11.48
CA ASN A 1 12.22 13.36 -10.20
C ASN A 1 13.66 13.08 -9.74
N LYS A 2 14.73 13.62 -10.36
CA LYS A 2 16.14 13.28 -10.02
C LYS A 2 16.52 13.59 -8.56
N ILE A 3 16.03 14.72 -8.01
CA ILE A 3 16.28 15.09 -6.60
C ILE A 3 15.66 14.09 -5.63
N GLN A 4 14.41 13.69 -5.86
CA GLN A 4 13.72 12.69 -5.03
C GLN A 4 14.46 11.35 -5.04
N LEU A 5 14.90 10.90 -6.22
CA LEU A 5 15.67 9.65 -6.35
C LEU A 5 17.01 9.71 -5.60
N LYS A 6 17.75 10.83 -5.68
CA LYS A 6 19.00 11.01 -4.92
C LYS A 6 18.77 10.93 -3.41
N ARG A 7 17.75 11.62 -2.89
CA ARG A 7 17.39 11.58 -1.46
C ARG A 7 16.96 10.18 -1.04
N LEU A 8 16.15 9.52 -1.86
CA LEU A 8 15.67 8.16 -1.60
C LEU A 8 16.82 7.13 -1.60
N LYS A 9 17.81 7.29 -2.49
CA LYS A 9 19.02 6.46 -2.49
C LYS A 9 19.85 6.65 -1.23
N LYS A 10 20.03 7.89 -0.77
CA LYS A 10 20.73 8.17 0.49
C LYS A 10 20.06 7.47 1.67
N LEU A 11 18.73 7.51 1.76
CA LEU A 11 17.98 6.82 2.81
C LEU A 11 18.09 5.30 2.69
N ASN A 12 17.93 4.76 1.47
CA ASN A 12 18.10 3.34 1.20
C ASN A 12 19.47 2.82 1.66
N ASP A 13 20.54 3.53 1.30
CA ASP A 13 21.91 3.13 1.64
C ASP A 13 22.16 3.23 3.14
N PHE A 14 21.63 4.27 3.79
CA PHE A 14 21.69 4.41 5.24
C PHE A 14 21.01 3.23 5.95
N CYS A 15 19.78 2.88 5.53
CA CYS A 15 19.03 1.75 6.08
C CYS A 15 19.77 0.43 5.85
N LYS A 16 20.25 0.19 4.62
CA LYS A 16 21.00 -1.02 4.26
C LYS A 16 22.27 -1.18 5.09
N ASN A 17 23.09 -0.13 5.19
CA ASN A 17 24.35 -0.16 5.93
C ASN A 17 24.16 -0.39 7.43
N ARG A 18 23.02 0.04 7.98
CA ARG A 18 22.69 -0.13 9.40
C ARG A 18 21.77 -1.32 9.69
N LYS A 19 21.42 -2.11 8.68
CA LYS A 19 20.47 -3.24 8.79
C LYS A 19 19.11 -2.82 9.39
N ILE A 20 18.66 -1.61 9.09
CA ILE A 20 17.36 -1.08 9.50
C ILE A 20 16.37 -1.35 8.38
N GLY A 21 15.21 -1.93 8.71
CA GLY A 21 14.15 -2.19 7.74
C GLY A 21 13.64 -0.91 7.06
N PHE A 22 13.49 -0.95 5.74
CA PHE A 22 13.09 0.18 4.91
C PHE A 22 11.75 -0.08 4.21
N LEU A 23 10.70 0.56 4.71
CA LEU A 23 9.39 0.60 4.06
C LEU A 23 9.25 1.88 3.25
N PHE A 24 8.96 1.75 1.96
CA PHE A 24 8.76 2.88 1.06
C PHE A 24 7.32 2.96 0.56
N GLU A 25 6.65 4.08 0.84
CA GLU A 25 5.33 4.41 0.31
C GLU A 25 5.47 5.18 -1.00
N LEU A 26 4.99 4.60 -2.09
CA LEU A 26 4.94 5.25 -3.40
C LEU A 26 3.52 5.71 -3.69
N LEU A 27 3.34 7.02 -3.78
CA LEU A 27 2.13 7.65 -4.29
C LEU A 27 2.38 8.22 -5.67
N VAL A 28 1.44 8.00 -6.57
CA VAL A 28 1.50 8.55 -7.93
C VAL A 28 0.23 9.38 -8.14
N PRO A 29 0.25 10.67 -7.73
CA PRO A 29 -0.91 11.55 -7.87
C PRO A 29 -1.07 12.04 -9.33
N PRO A 30 -2.30 12.39 -9.74
CA PRO A 30 -2.52 13.00 -11.04
C PRO A 30 -1.91 14.40 -11.13
N SER A 31 -1.50 14.77 -12.34
CA SER A 31 -1.16 16.16 -12.66
C SER A 31 -2.43 16.85 -13.16
N GLY A 32 -3.10 17.58 -12.26
CA GLY A 32 -4.37 18.26 -12.57
C GLY A 32 -5.56 17.31 -12.72
N LYS A 33 -6.60 17.76 -13.43
CA LYS A 33 -7.83 16.99 -13.65
C LYS A 33 -7.62 15.96 -14.77
N GLN A 34 -7.54 14.69 -14.41
CA GLN A 34 -7.41 13.58 -15.38
C GLN A 34 -8.55 12.57 -15.20
N LYS A 35 -9.35 12.37 -16.25
CA LYS A 35 -10.46 11.38 -16.24
C LYS A 35 -9.89 9.96 -16.18
N ASN A 36 -10.56 9.06 -15.44
CA ASN A 36 -10.18 7.64 -15.28
C ASN A 36 -8.74 7.41 -14.78
N TYR A 37 -8.15 8.38 -14.07
CA TYR A 37 -6.75 8.34 -13.66
C TYR A 37 -6.41 7.06 -12.90
N ASP A 38 -7.15 6.75 -11.83
CA ASP A 38 -6.88 5.59 -10.97
C ASP A 38 -6.98 4.24 -11.69
N ARG A 39 -7.83 4.14 -12.71
CA ARG A 39 -8.11 2.87 -13.41
C ARG A 39 -7.22 2.66 -14.64
N LYS A 40 -6.87 3.72 -15.36
CA LYS A 40 -6.19 3.61 -16.67
C LYS A 40 -4.77 4.18 -16.70
N ILE A 41 -4.50 5.22 -15.91
CA ILE A 41 -3.27 6.01 -16.01
C ILE A 41 -2.31 5.65 -14.87
N ARG A 42 -2.77 5.73 -13.62
CA ARG A 42 -1.96 5.50 -12.42
C ARG A 42 -1.22 4.15 -12.43
N PRO A 43 -1.83 3.00 -12.82
CA PRO A 43 -1.10 1.74 -12.84
C PRO A 43 0.14 1.77 -13.75
N LYS A 44 0.00 2.34 -14.96
CA LYS A 44 1.11 2.48 -15.92
C LYS A 44 2.21 3.40 -15.38
N LEU A 45 1.83 4.53 -14.79
CA LEU A 45 2.78 5.47 -14.19
C LEU A 45 3.49 4.86 -12.97
N THR A 46 2.78 4.04 -12.18
CA THR A 46 3.37 3.34 -11.03
C THR A 46 4.42 2.34 -11.48
N VAL A 47 4.15 1.55 -12.53
CA VAL A 47 5.16 0.66 -13.14
C VAL A 47 6.39 1.45 -13.60
N LYS A 48 6.19 2.59 -14.28
CA LYS A 48 7.29 3.46 -14.73
C LYS A 48 8.12 3.98 -13.56
N ALA A 49 7.46 4.50 -12.52
CA ALA A 49 8.13 5.01 -11.32
C ALA A 49 8.95 3.92 -10.61
N ILE A 50 8.39 2.72 -10.44
CA ILE A 50 9.11 1.58 -9.85
C ILE A 50 10.35 1.24 -10.67
N LYS A 51 10.23 1.16 -12.01
CA LYS A 51 11.38 0.89 -12.88
C LYS A 51 12.47 1.94 -12.73
N GLU A 52 12.12 3.22 -12.66
CA GLU A 52 13.08 4.32 -12.44
C GLU A 52 13.77 4.20 -11.08
N ILE A 53 13.01 3.94 -10.01
CA ILE A 53 13.53 3.76 -8.65
C ILE A 53 14.50 2.57 -8.58
N ARG A 54 14.09 1.42 -9.13
CA ARG A 54 14.91 0.20 -9.17
C ARG A 54 16.20 0.40 -9.99
N LYS A 55 16.13 1.05 -11.15
CA LYS A 55 17.31 1.40 -11.97
C LYS A 55 18.28 2.32 -11.23
N PHE A 56 17.78 3.15 -10.32
CA PHE A 56 18.61 4.03 -9.48
C PHE A 56 19.25 3.29 -8.28
N GLY A 57 19.09 1.96 -8.18
CA GLY A 57 19.69 1.14 -7.13
C GLY A 57 18.98 1.23 -5.78
N ILE A 58 17.69 1.59 -5.78
CA ILE A 58 16.87 1.68 -4.57
C ILE A 58 16.06 0.39 -4.41
N GLU A 59 16.21 -0.26 -3.27
CA GLU A 59 15.63 -1.57 -2.96
C GLU A 59 14.97 -1.56 -1.57
N PRO A 60 13.75 -1.03 -1.42
CA PRO A 60 13.02 -1.08 -0.17
C PRO A 60 12.72 -2.54 0.23
N ASP A 61 12.77 -2.82 1.53
CA ASP A 61 12.37 -4.11 2.09
C ASP A 61 10.87 -4.36 1.94
N ILE A 62 10.05 -3.30 2.03
CA ILE A 62 8.61 -3.35 1.83
C ILE A 62 8.15 -2.17 0.97
N TRP A 63 7.41 -2.49 -0.09
CA TRP A 63 6.70 -1.50 -0.90
C TRP A 63 5.28 -1.31 -0.37
N LYS A 64 4.93 -0.08 0.00
CA LYS A 64 3.57 0.29 0.36
C LYS A 64 2.92 0.96 -0.86
N LEU A 65 2.06 0.21 -1.55
CA LEU A 65 1.51 0.59 -2.85
C LEU A 65 -0.01 0.71 -2.85
N GLU A 66 -0.48 1.68 -3.63
CA GLU A 66 -1.91 1.87 -3.84
C GLU A 66 -2.51 0.64 -4.55
N ALA A 67 -3.77 0.32 -4.25
CA ALA A 67 -4.42 -0.82 -4.89
C ALA A 67 -4.47 -0.68 -6.43
N MET A 68 -4.19 -1.76 -7.13
CA MET A 68 -4.34 -1.84 -8.59
C MET A 68 -5.76 -2.33 -8.94
N PRO A 69 -6.33 -1.87 -10.07
CA PRO A 69 -7.73 -2.15 -10.41
C PRO A 69 -7.96 -3.60 -10.85
N ASN A 70 -6.92 -4.32 -11.27
CA ASN A 70 -7.03 -5.70 -11.74
C ASN A 70 -5.71 -6.48 -11.53
N ARG A 71 -5.77 -7.79 -11.77
CA ARG A 71 -4.63 -8.72 -11.63
C ARG A 71 -3.49 -8.42 -12.61
N LYS A 72 -3.79 -8.06 -13.85
CA LYS A 72 -2.78 -7.77 -14.90
C LYS A 72 -1.90 -6.59 -14.51
N ASP A 73 -2.49 -5.57 -13.88
CA ASP A 73 -1.74 -4.42 -13.37
C ASP A 73 -0.84 -4.79 -12.18
N TRP A 74 -1.31 -5.65 -11.27
CA TRP A 74 -0.46 -6.19 -10.19
C TRP A 74 0.72 -7.02 -10.72
N GLN A 75 0.50 -7.87 -11.74
CA GLN A 75 1.58 -8.64 -12.37
C GLN A 75 2.71 -7.73 -12.87
N LYS A 76 2.36 -6.68 -13.64
CA LYS A 76 3.33 -5.71 -14.16
C LYS A 76 4.09 -4.97 -13.06
N ILE A 77 3.40 -4.64 -11.96
CA ILE A 77 4.02 -4.00 -10.79
C ILE A 77 5.02 -4.95 -10.13
N ILE A 78 4.63 -6.19 -9.89
CA ILE A 78 5.48 -7.22 -9.26
C ILE A 78 6.70 -7.50 -10.13
N GLU A 79 6.53 -7.63 -11.44
CA GLU A 79 7.63 -7.80 -12.40
C GLU A 79 8.61 -6.61 -12.34
N ALA A 80 8.09 -5.38 -12.28
CA ALA A 80 8.92 -4.19 -12.16
C ALA A 80 9.72 -4.16 -10.85
N ILE A 81 9.13 -4.58 -9.73
CA ILE A 81 9.82 -4.65 -8.43
C ILE A 81 10.90 -5.74 -8.44
N LYS A 82 10.60 -6.92 -8.98
CA LYS A 82 11.53 -8.07 -9.02
C LYS A 82 12.72 -7.89 -9.95
N TYR A 83 12.75 -6.81 -10.73
CA TYR A 83 13.85 -6.51 -11.63
C TYR A 83 15.20 -6.61 -10.91
N LYS A 84 16.07 -7.52 -11.38
CA LYS A 84 17.40 -7.88 -10.84
C LYS A 84 17.43 -8.48 -9.41
N ASN A 85 16.31 -8.57 -8.70
CA ASN A 85 16.23 -9.19 -7.37
C ASN A 85 14.88 -9.88 -7.17
N LYS A 86 14.82 -11.19 -7.37
CA LYS A 86 13.59 -11.98 -7.23
C LYS A 86 13.03 -12.00 -5.81
N LYS A 87 13.84 -11.72 -4.78
CA LYS A 87 13.44 -11.69 -3.37
C LYS A 87 12.88 -10.32 -2.92
N ALA A 88 12.99 -9.27 -3.74
CA ALA A 88 12.66 -7.88 -3.37
C ALA A 88 11.16 -7.54 -3.33
N ALA A 89 10.26 -8.44 -3.75
CA ALA A 89 8.85 -8.11 -3.89
C ALA A 89 8.04 -8.48 -2.64
N ARG A 90 8.17 -7.67 -1.58
CA ARG A 90 7.27 -7.66 -0.43
C ARG A 90 6.42 -6.40 -0.49
N ILE A 91 5.12 -6.56 -0.65
CA ILE A 91 4.18 -5.46 -0.90
C ILE A 91 3.09 -5.44 0.17
N ILE A 92 2.73 -4.25 0.63
CA ILE A 92 1.50 -4.02 1.40
C ILE A 92 0.60 -3.02 0.67
N VAL A 93 -0.71 -3.26 0.69
CA VAL A 93 -1.70 -2.44 -0.04
C VAL A 93 -2.26 -1.32 0.83
N LEU A 94 -2.32 -0.09 0.31
CA LEU A 94 -2.98 1.04 0.97
C LEU A 94 -4.52 0.97 0.89
N GLY A 95 -5.18 1.43 1.96
CA GLY A 95 -6.64 1.60 1.99
C GLY A 95 -7.21 2.89 1.37
N ARG A 96 -6.39 3.92 1.09
CA ARG A 96 -6.77 5.21 0.44
C ARG A 96 -8.05 5.90 0.95
N ALA A 97 -8.42 5.73 2.21
CA ALA A 97 -9.72 6.19 2.75
C ALA A 97 -10.93 5.67 1.96
N GLY A 98 -10.78 4.57 1.22
CA GLY A 98 -11.87 3.90 0.53
C GLY A 98 -12.87 3.32 1.52
N THR A 99 -14.08 3.07 1.05
CA THR A 99 -15.09 2.35 1.83
C THR A 99 -14.62 0.94 2.18
N LYS A 100 -15.17 0.35 3.25
CA LYS A 100 -14.83 -1.03 3.65
C LYS A 100 -15.01 -2.03 2.50
N LYS A 101 -16.08 -1.88 1.71
CA LYS A 101 -16.38 -2.71 0.54
C LYS A 101 -15.28 -2.58 -0.53
N GLN A 102 -14.88 -1.35 -0.87
CA GLN A 102 -13.80 -1.12 -1.84
C GLN A 102 -12.48 -1.71 -1.37
N VAL A 103 -12.10 -1.47 -0.12
CA VAL A 103 -10.84 -1.99 0.44
C VAL A 103 -10.86 -3.53 0.44
N LYS A 104 -11.95 -4.17 0.87
CA LYS A 104 -12.08 -5.63 0.80
C LYS A 104 -11.90 -6.17 -0.62
N ASN A 105 -12.51 -5.54 -1.62
CA ASN A 105 -12.34 -5.94 -3.02
C ASN A 105 -10.89 -5.82 -3.50
N TRP A 106 -10.21 -4.73 -3.13
CA TRP A 106 -8.79 -4.56 -3.44
C TRP A 106 -7.93 -5.64 -2.78
N LEU A 107 -8.18 -5.94 -1.51
CA LEU A 107 -7.46 -7.00 -0.79
C LEU A 107 -7.70 -8.38 -1.41
N LYS A 108 -8.93 -8.69 -1.85
CA LYS A 108 -9.24 -9.94 -2.55
C LYS A 108 -8.40 -10.12 -3.82
N ILE A 109 -8.26 -9.07 -4.63
CA ILE A 109 -7.43 -9.11 -5.84
C ILE A 109 -5.95 -9.23 -5.48
N ALA A 110 -5.50 -8.46 -4.50
CA ALA A 110 -4.10 -8.39 -4.13
C ALA A 110 -3.61 -9.70 -3.48
N TYR A 111 -4.46 -10.35 -2.69
CA TYR A 111 -4.15 -11.59 -2.00
C TYR A 111 -3.77 -12.75 -2.95
N SER A 112 -4.21 -12.72 -4.22
CA SER A 112 -3.84 -13.75 -5.19
C SER A 112 -2.37 -13.75 -5.62
N PHE A 113 -1.55 -12.85 -5.05
CA PHE A 113 -0.13 -12.71 -5.33
C PHE A 113 0.67 -12.94 -4.04
N ARG A 114 1.57 -13.92 -4.05
CA ARG A 114 2.44 -14.23 -2.89
C ARG A 114 3.33 -13.07 -2.45
N GLU A 115 3.64 -12.15 -3.38
CA GLU A 115 4.45 -10.96 -3.13
C GLU A 115 3.71 -9.91 -2.30
N ILE A 116 2.38 -9.98 -2.25
CA ILE A 116 1.55 -9.06 -1.47
C ILE A 116 1.28 -9.70 -0.11
N ILE A 117 2.04 -9.24 0.88
CA ILE A 117 2.14 -9.87 2.20
C ILE A 117 1.18 -9.29 3.23
N GLY A 118 0.48 -8.19 2.90
CA GLY A 118 -0.46 -7.56 3.82
C GLY A 118 -1.05 -6.25 3.32
N PHE A 119 -1.50 -5.43 4.26
CA PHE A 119 -2.17 -4.17 3.99
C PHE A 119 -1.84 -3.11 5.05
N ALA A 120 -2.01 -1.86 4.67
CA ALA A 120 -1.95 -0.69 5.56
C ALA A 120 -3.22 0.15 5.35
N VAL A 121 -4.26 -0.16 6.13
CA VAL A 121 -5.58 0.49 6.06
C VAL A 121 -5.75 1.36 7.30
N GLY A 122 -5.79 2.68 7.11
CA GLY A 122 -5.89 3.65 8.20
C GLY A 122 -7.28 4.28 8.32
N ARG A 123 -7.50 5.40 7.63
CA ARG A 123 -8.71 6.25 7.74
C ARG A 123 -10.04 5.49 7.62
N THR A 124 -10.10 4.45 6.79
CA THR A 124 -11.28 3.57 6.66
C THR A 124 -11.72 2.93 7.99
N ILE A 125 -10.77 2.74 8.91
CA ILE A 125 -10.96 2.10 10.22
C ILE A 125 -11.17 3.15 11.30
N PHE A 126 -10.23 4.10 11.44
CA PHE A 126 -10.20 4.96 12.62
C PHE A 126 -10.87 6.32 12.48
N LEU A 127 -11.13 6.81 11.26
CA LEU A 127 -11.53 8.21 11.07
C LEU A 127 -12.89 8.52 11.71
N GLN A 128 -13.89 7.66 11.53
CA GLN A 128 -15.22 7.92 12.07
C GLN A 128 -15.28 7.77 13.60
N PRO A 129 -14.73 6.71 14.22
CA PRO A 129 -14.61 6.65 15.68
C PRO A 129 -13.88 7.86 16.28
N LEU A 130 -12.76 8.28 15.65
CA LEU A 130 -11.99 9.44 16.12
C LEU A 130 -12.79 10.74 16.03
N LYS A 131 -13.53 10.98 14.93
CA LYS A 131 -14.42 12.13 14.80
C LYS A 131 -15.52 12.12 15.87
N ASN A 132 -16.13 10.97 16.13
CA ASN A 132 -17.18 10.84 17.14
C ASN A 132 -16.63 11.15 18.55
N TYR A 133 -15.43 10.67 18.88
CA TYR A 133 -14.77 10.97 20.14
C TYR A 133 -14.46 12.47 20.29
N ARG A 134 -13.84 13.06 19.27
CA ARG A 134 -13.51 14.49 19.26
C ARG A 134 -14.75 15.36 19.43
N ASN A 135 -15.88 14.95 18.86
CA ASN A 135 -17.15 15.64 18.96
C ASN A 135 -17.95 15.26 20.21
N ARG A 136 -17.32 14.61 21.21
CA ARG A 136 -17.92 14.18 22.49
C ARG A 136 -19.16 13.27 22.36
N LYS A 137 -19.34 12.60 21.21
CA LYS A 137 -20.46 11.69 20.95
C LYS A 137 -20.23 10.29 21.53
N ILE A 138 -18.98 9.92 21.77
CA ILE A 138 -18.57 8.64 22.37
C ILE A 138 -17.38 8.87 23.30
N THR A 139 -17.17 7.97 24.25
CA THR A 139 -16.00 8.01 25.14
C THR A 139 -14.73 7.57 24.41
N LYS A 140 -13.55 7.90 24.99
CA LYS A 140 -12.24 7.42 24.51
C LYS A 140 -12.22 5.89 24.41
N LYS A 141 -12.75 5.19 25.43
CA LYS A 141 -12.85 3.72 25.44
C LYS A 141 -13.70 3.20 24.29
N GLN A 142 -14.89 3.76 24.08
CA GLN A 142 -15.75 3.37 22.96
C GLN A 142 -15.08 3.61 21.60
N ALA A 143 -14.28 4.68 21.44
CA ALA A 143 -13.55 4.92 20.21
C ALA A 143 -12.45 3.88 19.98
N THR A 144 -11.66 3.57 21.01
CA THR A 144 -10.63 2.51 20.98
C THR A 144 -11.25 1.16 20.65
N ASP A 145 -12.32 0.77 21.33
CA ASP A 145 -13.00 -0.53 21.13
C ASP A 145 -13.52 -0.66 19.69
N ARG A 146 -14.08 0.42 19.13
CA ARG A 146 -14.54 0.45 17.73
C ARG A 146 -13.38 0.35 16.74
N ILE A 147 -12.28 1.04 16.97
CA ILE A 147 -11.08 0.99 16.12
C ILE A 147 -10.49 -0.42 16.12
N ALA A 148 -10.31 -1.02 17.31
CA ALA A 148 -9.80 -2.36 17.47
C ALA A 148 -10.70 -3.39 16.77
N LYS A 149 -12.01 -3.35 17.02
CA LYS A 149 -12.99 -4.25 16.39
C LYS A 149 -12.94 -4.17 14.86
N GLU A 150 -12.85 -2.96 14.30
CA GLU A 150 -12.79 -2.81 12.85
C GLU A 150 -11.45 -3.24 12.25
N PHE A 151 -10.33 -3.04 12.95
CA PHE A 151 -9.04 -3.55 12.53
C PHE A 151 -9.00 -5.09 12.55
N SER A 152 -9.51 -5.71 13.61
CA SER A 152 -9.62 -7.18 13.72
C SER A 152 -10.41 -7.78 12.57
N LYS A 153 -11.55 -7.17 12.18
CA LYS A 153 -12.32 -7.62 11.01
C LYS A 153 -11.54 -7.60 9.70
N PHE A 154 -10.63 -6.63 9.50
CA PHE A 154 -9.76 -6.60 8.31
C PHE A 154 -8.68 -7.69 8.36
N ILE A 155 -8.12 -7.96 9.55
CA ILE A 155 -7.18 -9.07 9.75
C ILE A 155 -7.86 -10.41 9.48
N GLU A 156 -9.02 -10.64 10.08
CA GLU A 156 -9.83 -11.86 9.87
C GLU A 156 -10.18 -12.02 8.40
N TYR A 157 -10.62 -10.95 7.74
CA TYR A 157 -10.89 -10.99 6.31
C TYR A 157 -9.65 -11.38 5.50
N TRP A 158 -8.50 -10.75 5.74
CA TRP A 158 -7.25 -11.08 5.07
C TRP A 158 -6.82 -12.53 5.30
N LYS A 159 -6.93 -13.02 6.55
CA LYS A 159 -6.65 -14.42 6.90
C LYS A 159 -7.63 -15.39 6.23
N SER A 160 -8.91 -15.05 6.14
CA SER A 160 -9.93 -15.90 5.51
C SER A 160 -9.70 -16.12 4.02
N LEU A 161 -9.01 -15.19 3.36
CA LEU A 161 -8.58 -15.36 1.97
C LEU A 161 -7.53 -16.47 1.84
N ARG A 162 -6.77 -16.78 2.91
CA ARG A 162 -5.76 -17.86 2.92
C ARG A 162 -6.34 -19.26 2.83
N VAL A 163 -7.54 -19.47 3.38
CA VAL A 163 -8.18 -20.79 3.45
C VAL A 163 -8.84 -21.18 2.12
N LYS A 164 -8.98 -20.23 1.17
CA LYS A 164 -9.69 -20.42 -0.09
C LYS A 164 -8.77 -20.70 -1.30
N HIS A 165 -7.52 -21.09 -1.08
CA HIS A 165 -6.55 -21.44 -2.11
C HIS A 165 -6.00 -22.84 -1.89
#